data_AF-A0A849BDT0-F1
#
_entry.id   AF-A0A849BDT0-F1
#
_cell.length_a   1.000
_cell.length_b   1.000
_cell.length_c   1.000
_cell.angle_alpha   90.00
_cell.angle_beta   90.00
_cell.angle_gamma   90.00
#
_symmetry.space_group_name_H-M   'P 1'
#
loop_
_entity.id
_entity.type
_entity.pdbx_description
1 polymer ?
#
loop_
_entity_poly.entity_id
_entity_poly.type
_entity_poly.pdbx_seq_one_letter_code
_entity_poly.pdbx_strand_id
1 'polypeptide(L)'
;MNAKKTAVHADWQIIQSLGGPAKVAELLGYDKRGGIQRVHNWRVRGIPPSVKIAFPALFLREITHSQDASDDVQPPVGLSSRKKSKKNKQ
;
A
#
# COMPACT_ATOMS: atom_id res chain seq x y z
N MET A 1 -22.15 -22.34 -29.91
CA MET A 1 -21.82 -22.33 -28.47
C MET A 1 -20.93 -21.11 -28.20
N ASN A 2 -21.47 -20.04 -27.60
CA ASN A 2 -20.69 -18.82 -27.34
C ASN A 2 -19.85 -18.98 -26.06
N ALA A 3 -18.54 -19.21 -26.22
CA ALA A 3 -17.59 -19.08 -25.13
C ALA A 3 -17.53 -17.60 -24.72
N LYS A 4 -18.30 -17.21 -23.69
CA LYS A 4 -18.14 -15.90 -23.05
C LYS A 4 -16.77 -15.89 -22.38
N LYS A 5 -15.77 -15.27 -23.03
CA LYS A 5 -14.50 -14.92 -22.38
C LYS A 5 -14.82 -13.98 -21.22
N THR A 6 -14.88 -14.50 -20.00
CA THR A 6 -15.02 -13.68 -18.80
C THR A 6 -13.73 -12.89 -18.64
N ALA A 7 -13.80 -11.58 -18.88
CA ALA A 7 -12.67 -10.69 -18.67
C ALA A 7 -12.26 -10.79 -17.19
N VAL A 8 -11.02 -11.21 -16.96
CA VAL A 8 -10.44 -11.31 -15.63
C VAL A 8 -10.05 -9.91 -15.18
N HIS A 9 -10.47 -9.53 -13.97
CA HIS A 9 -10.16 -8.23 -13.40
C HIS A 9 -8.67 -8.13 -13.04
N ALA A 10 -8.06 -6.95 -13.16
CA ALA A 10 -6.62 -6.73 -12.89
C ALA A 10 -6.21 -7.17 -11.47
N ASP A 11 -7.06 -6.89 -10.47
CA ASP A 11 -6.89 -7.33 -9.08
C ASP A 11 -6.64 -8.84 -8.92
N TRP A 12 -7.07 -9.66 -9.90
CA TRP A 12 -6.82 -11.10 -9.86
C TRP A 12 -5.33 -11.44 -9.82
N GLN A 13 -4.48 -10.65 -10.48
CA GLN A 13 -3.03 -10.87 -10.46
C GLN A 13 -2.47 -10.69 -9.04
N ILE A 14 -3.02 -9.74 -8.27
CA ILE A 14 -2.65 -9.54 -6.85
C ILE A 14 -3.05 -10.75 -6.01
N ILE A 15 -4.25 -11.29 -6.23
CA ILE A 15 -4.70 -12.49 -5.52
C ILE A 15 -3.82 -13.70 -5.85
N GLN A 16 -3.40 -13.84 -7.12
CA GLN A 16 -2.48 -14.89 -7.54
C GLN A 16 -1.10 -14.74 -6.91
N SER A 17 -0.53 -13.53 -6.87
CA SER A 17 0.79 -13.29 -6.26
C SER A 17 0.81 -13.51 -4.74
N LEU A 18 -0.33 -13.31 -4.08
CA LEU A 18 -0.51 -13.62 -2.65
C LEU A 18 -0.67 -15.13 -2.34
N GLY A 19 -0.60 -16.00 -3.35
CA GLY A 19 -0.75 -17.46 -3.19
C GLY A 19 -2.14 -18.00 -3.51
N GLY A 20 -2.99 -17.20 -4.18
CA GLY A 20 -4.28 -17.62 -4.69
C GLY A 20 -5.45 -17.40 -3.71
N PRO A 21 -6.69 -17.70 -4.16
CA PRO A 21 -7.91 -17.35 -3.42
C PRO A 21 -8.04 -18.04 -2.07
N ALA A 22 -7.52 -19.26 -1.93
CA ALA A 22 -7.50 -19.98 -0.66
C ALA A 22 -6.61 -19.27 0.36
N LYS A 23 -5.38 -18.92 -0.03
CA LYS A 23 -4.43 -18.25 0.85
C LYS A 23 -4.92 -16.85 1.25
N VAL A 24 -5.48 -16.10 0.31
CA VAL A 24 -6.07 -14.79 0.60
C VAL A 24 -7.27 -14.92 1.54
N ALA A 25 -8.13 -15.93 1.39
CA ALA A 25 -9.24 -16.14 2.33
C ALA A 25 -8.75 -16.41 3.76
N GLU A 26 -7.66 -17.18 3.93
CA GLU A 26 -7.02 -17.39 5.24
C GLU A 26 -6.45 -16.09 5.83
N LEU A 27 -5.74 -15.29 5.02
CA LEU A 27 -5.16 -14.02 5.44
C LEU A 27 -6.22 -12.99 5.87
N LEU A 28 -7.40 -13.04 5.24
CA LEU A 28 -8.54 -12.19 5.58
C LEU A 28 -9.37 -12.72 6.75
N GLY A 29 -9.05 -13.91 7.28
CA GLY A 29 -9.82 -14.53 8.37
C GLY A 29 -11.22 -14.99 7.95
N TYR A 30 -11.45 -15.28 6.67
CA TYR A 30 -12.74 -15.81 6.22
C TYR A 30 -12.93 -17.27 6.59
N ASP A 31 -14.18 -17.65 6.86
CA ASP A 31 -14.54 -19.03 7.16
C ASP A 31 -14.28 -19.96 5.96
N LYS A 32 -13.81 -21.19 6.26
CA LYS A 32 -13.42 -22.18 5.25
C LYS A 32 -14.60 -22.63 4.37
N ARG A 33 -15.85 -22.51 4.83
CA ARG A 33 -17.04 -22.96 4.07
C ARG A 33 -17.44 -21.99 2.94
N GLY A 34 -16.98 -20.73 2.96
CA GLY A 34 -17.43 -19.74 1.98
C GLY A 34 -16.42 -18.65 1.61
N GLY A 35 -15.33 -18.51 2.37
CA GLY A 35 -14.29 -17.51 2.14
C GLY A 35 -13.62 -17.66 0.79
N ILE A 36 -13.26 -18.89 0.43
CA ILE A 36 -12.58 -19.19 -0.84
C ILE A 36 -13.47 -18.80 -2.02
N GLN A 37 -14.76 -19.16 -1.98
CA GLN A 37 -15.71 -18.79 -3.04
C GLN A 37 -15.92 -17.28 -3.13
N ARG A 38 -15.95 -16.60 -1.98
CA ARG A 38 -16.06 -15.13 -1.93
C ARG A 38 -14.87 -14.47 -2.60
N VAL A 39 -13.65 -14.91 -2.31
CA VAL A 39 -12.43 -14.40 -2.96
C VAL A 39 -12.39 -14.79 -4.45
N HIS A 40 -12.83 -15.99 -4.81
CA HIS A 40 -12.89 -16.42 -6.21
C HIS A 40 -13.81 -15.52 -7.05
N ASN A 41 -14.93 -15.06 -6.48
CA ASN A 41 -15.84 -14.14 -7.17
C ASN A 41 -15.19 -12.80 -7.53
N TRP A 42 -14.14 -12.39 -6.82
CA TRP A 42 -13.37 -11.17 -7.14
C TRP A 42 -12.56 -11.30 -8.44
N ARG A 43 -12.35 -12.52 -8.95
CA ARG A 43 -11.69 -12.75 -10.25
C ARG A 43 -12.33 -11.96 -11.39
N VAL A 44 -13.66 -11.82 -11.36
CA VAL A 44 -14.43 -11.13 -12.41
C VAL A 44 -14.91 -9.75 -11.94
N ARG A 45 -15.22 -9.61 -10.64
CA ARG A 45 -15.80 -8.37 -10.08
C ARG A 45 -14.77 -7.36 -9.57
N GLY A 46 -13.54 -7.79 -9.33
CA GLY A 46 -12.56 -7.01 -8.57
C GLY A 46 -12.72 -7.15 -7.05
N ILE A 47 -11.70 -6.71 -6.32
CA ILE A 47 -11.68 -6.75 -4.85
C ILE A 47 -12.46 -5.53 -4.34
N PRO A 48 -13.39 -5.70 -3.38
CA PRO A 48 -14.13 -4.59 -2.81
C PRO A 48 -13.19 -3.50 -2.25
N PRO A 49 -13.44 -2.21 -2.52
CA PRO A 49 -12.61 -1.12 -2.00
C PRO A 49 -12.46 -1.13 -0.47
N SER A 50 -13.54 -1.47 0.25
CA SER A 50 -13.52 -1.62 1.71
C SER A 50 -12.52 -2.67 2.20
N VAL A 51 -12.35 -3.78 1.46
CA VAL A 51 -11.37 -4.81 1.78
C VAL A 51 -9.94 -4.32 1.50
N LYS A 52 -9.71 -3.59 0.40
CA LYS A 52 -8.40 -3.01 0.10
C LYS A 52 -7.94 -2.04 1.19
N ILE A 53 -8.86 -1.21 1.68
CA ILE A 53 -8.59 -0.23 2.75
C ILE A 53 -8.40 -0.92 4.10
N ALA A 54 -9.15 -1.98 4.40
CA ALA A 54 -8.99 -2.74 5.64
C ALA A 54 -7.67 -3.53 5.70
N PHE A 55 -7.14 -3.95 4.54
CA PHE A 55 -5.90 -4.72 4.43
C PHE A 55 -4.89 -4.03 3.49
N PRO A 56 -4.41 -2.82 3.83
CA PRO A 56 -3.55 -2.03 2.95
C PRO A 56 -2.20 -2.73 2.73
N ALA A 57 -1.68 -3.43 3.73
CA ALA A 57 -0.46 -4.21 3.64
C ALA A 57 -0.52 -5.39 2.65
N LEU A 58 -1.73 -5.85 2.29
CA LEU A 58 -1.93 -6.92 1.30
C LEU A 58 -2.14 -6.36 -0.11
N PHE A 59 -2.91 -5.28 -0.25
CA PHE A 59 -3.40 -4.83 -1.55
C PHE A 59 -2.82 -3.49 -2.05
N LEU A 60 -2.19 -2.69 -1.17
CA LEU A 60 -1.75 -1.31 -1.45
C LEU A 60 -0.25 -1.08 -1.15
N ARG A 61 0.57 -2.13 -1.19
CA ARG A 61 2.02 -2.07 -0.86
C ARG A 61 2.79 -1.00 -1.61
N GLU A 62 2.46 -0.77 -2.88
CA GLU A 62 3.12 0.24 -3.73
C GLU A 62 2.88 1.68 -3.25
N ILE A 63 1.76 1.94 -2.57
CA ILE A 63 1.39 3.29 -2.11
C ILE A 63 2.08 3.62 -0.78
N THR A 64 2.31 2.62 0.06
CA THR A 64 2.91 2.81 1.39
C THR A 64 4.40 3.10 1.35
N HIS A 65 5.11 2.71 0.28
CA HIS A 65 6.57 2.84 0.20
C HIS A 65 7.08 4.27 -0.09
N SER A 66 6.17 5.21 -0.36
CA SER A 66 6.52 6.61 -0.64
C SER A 66 6.47 7.52 0.58
N GLN A 67 5.96 7.06 1.73
CA GLN A 67 5.81 7.90 2.93
C GLN A 67 7.09 8.02 3.77
N ASP A 68 8.01 7.06 3.70
CA ASP A 68 9.30 7.13 4.42
C ASP A 68 10.33 8.05 3.73
N ALA A 69 10.04 8.58 2.54
CA ALA A 69 10.92 9.52 1.84
C ALA A 69 10.68 11.00 2.23
N SER A 70 9.81 11.28 3.20
CA SER A 70 9.48 12.63 3.65
C SER A 70 10.01 12.93 5.05
N ASP A 71 11.27 12.57 5.34
CA ASP A 71 12.01 13.19 6.43
C ASP A 71 12.55 14.53 5.90
N ASP A 72 11.65 15.53 5.82
CA ASP A 72 11.99 16.94 5.65
C ASP A 72 12.68 17.39 6.95
N VAL A 73 13.90 16.89 7.16
CA VAL A 73 14.85 17.40 8.13
C VAL A 73 15.20 18.80 7.64
N GLN A 74 14.35 19.76 7.99
CA GLN A 74 14.74 21.15 7.95
C GLN A 74 15.96 21.26 8.88
N PRO A 75 17.15 21.62 8.37
CA PRO A 75 18.25 21.91 9.27
C PRO A 75 17.77 23.02 10.21
N PRO A 76 18.03 22.93 11.53
CA PRO A 76 17.71 24.04 12.42
C PRO A 76 18.46 25.25 11.87
N VAL A 77 17.71 26.29 11.52
CA VAL A 77 18.22 27.57 11.03
C VAL A 77 19.10 28.21 12.11
N GLY A 78 20.36 27.77 12.15
CA GLY A 78 21.36 28.12 13.13
C GLY A 78 22.00 29.46 12.78
N LEU A 79 21.55 30.49 13.49
CA LEU A 79 22.37 31.53 14.11
C LEU A 79 23.42 32.21 13.21
N SER A 80 22.97 33.22 12.46
CA SER A 80 23.85 34.24 11.87
C SER A 80 24.76 34.84 12.97
N SER A 81 26.05 34.55 12.86
CA SER A 81 27.08 34.89 13.83
C SER A 81 27.20 36.41 13.97
N ARG A 82 26.93 36.90 15.18
CA ARG A 82 27.12 38.30 15.60
C ARG A 82 28.62 38.67 15.53
N LYS A 83 29.07 39.27 14.42
CA LYS A 83 30.39 39.92 14.33
C LYS A 83 30.42 41.14 15.28
N LYS A 84 30.99 41.00 16.48
CA LYS A 84 31.57 42.13 17.22
C LYS A 84 33.06 42.20 16.89
N SER A 85 33.44 43.08 15.97
CA SER A 85 34.85 43.48 15.84
C SER A 85 35.15 44.54 16.89
N LYS A 86 35.88 44.15 17.94
CA LYS A 86 36.44 45.05 18.93
C LYS A 86 37.64 45.77 18.32
N LYS A 87 37.49 47.09 18.24
CA LYS A 87 38.51 48.13 18.31
C LYS A 87 39.77 47.65 19.06
N ASN A 88 40.94 47.71 18.43
CA ASN A 88 42.19 47.84 19.17
C ASN A 88 43.05 48.96 18.57
N LYS A 89 43.40 49.87 19.46
CA LYS A 89 44.26 51.04 19.31
C LYS A 89 45.49 50.73 20.14
N GLN A 90 46.67 50.80 19.53
CA GLN A 90 47.94 51.34 20.07
C GLN A 90 49.05 51.06 19.07
#